data_AF-A0A3D4JBF7-F1
#
_entry.id   AF-A0A3D4JBF7-F1
#
_cell.length_a   1.000
_cell.length_b   1.000
_cell.length_c   1.000
_cell.angle_alpha   90.00
_cell.angle_beta   90.00
_cell.angle_gamma   90.00
#
_symmetry.space_group_name_H-M   'P 1'
#
loop_
_entity.id
_entity.type
_entity.pdbx_description
1 polymer ?
#
loop_
_entity_poly.entity_id
_entity_poly.type
_entity_poly.pdbx_seq_one_letter_code
_entity_poly.pdbx_strand_id
1 'polypeptide(L)'
;ISSGLLPVGTVLLSSRAPIGYLAITQIPTAINQGFIAIKCTDEVPNYFILNWLKNNMEEIIGRANGTTFLEISKSNFRPMPIFIPSPEKMKEFVNTIEPLYQKIVANLKESRTLASLRDSLLPKLMRGEVRVEG
;
A
#
# COMPACT_ATOMS: atom_id res chain seq x y z
N ILE A 1 3.03 12.78 -19.71
CA ILE A 1 2.07 13.38 -18.75
C ILE A 1 2.56 12.99 -17.37
N SER A 2 3.17 13.91 -16.62
CA SER A 2 3.58 13.64 -15.25
C SER A 2 2.34 13.26 -14.46
N SER A 3 2.39 12.14 -13.75
CA SER A 3 1.40 11.87 -12.71
C SER A 3 1.50 13.04 -11.74
N GLY A 4 0.49 13.91 -11.71
CA GLY A 4 0.34 14.85 -10.61
C GLY A 4 0.39 14.11 -9.27
N LEU A 5 0.62 14.86 -8.19
CA LEU A 5 0.70 14.30 -6.85
C LEU A 5 -0.63 13.60 -6.51
N LEU A 6 -0.57 12.29 -6.26
CA LEU A 6 -1.75 11.50 -5.87
C LEU A 6 -2.08 11.78 -4.40
N PRO A 7 -3.37 11.84 -4.03
CA PRO A 7 -3.77 12.05 -2.65
C PRO A 7 -3.42 10.83 -1.78
N VAL A 8 -3.33 11.08 -0.47
CA VAL A 8 -3.26 10.02 0.56
C VAL A 8 -4.45 9.08 0.41
N GLY A 9 -4.23 7.79 0.69
CA GLY A 9 -5.27 6.76 0.59
C GLY A 9 -5.40 6.15 -0.81
N THR A 10 -4.67 6.65 -1.82
CA THR A 10 -4.57 6.01 -3.14
C THR A 10 -3.94 4.63 -3.01
N VAL A 11 -4.57 3.62 -3.63
CA VAL A 11 -4.04 2.25 -3.72
C VAL A 11 -3.11 2.16 -4.93
N LEU A 12 -1.94 1.57 -4.72
CA LEU A 12 -0.93 1.34 -5.75
C LEU A 12 -0.78 -0.16 -6.01
N LEU A 13 -0.76 -0.52 -7.29
CA LEU A 13 -0.37 -1.84 -7.78
C LEU A 13 0.87 -1.68 -8.66
N SER A 14 1.95 -2.39 -8.34
CA SER A 14 3.08 -2.54 -9.25
C SER A 14 2.63 -3.29 -10.51
N SER A 15 2.74 -2.65 -11.67
CA SER A 15 2.32 -3.20 -12.96
C SER A 15 3.47 -3.83 -13.75
N ARG A 16 4.71 -3.74 -13.26
CA ARG A 16 5.91 -4.33 -13.85
C ARG A 16 6.95 -4.70 -12.78
N ALA A 17 7.71 -5.77 -13.05
CA ALA A 17 9.00 -6.11 -12.44
C ALA A 17 9.17 -5.87 -10.91
N PRO A 18 8.60 -6.72 -10.03
CA PRO A 18 7.56 -7.71 -10.29
C PRO A 18 6.17 -7.09 -10.23
N ILE A 19 5.23 -7.71 -10.95
CA ILE A 19 3.81 -7.41 -10.78
C ILE A 19 3.37 -7.87 -9.39
N GLY A 20 2.52 -7.07 -8.73
CA GLY A 20 1.75 -7.53 -7.59
C GLY A 20 2.13 -6.97 -6.22
N TYR A 21 3.13 -6.08 -6.15
CA TYR A 21 3.29 -5.28 -4.94
C TYR A 21 2.11 -4.31 -4.79
N LEU A 22 1.53 -4.33 -3.60
CA LEU A 22 0.37 -3.53 -3.22
C LEU A 22 0.72 -2.58 -2.09
N ALA A 23 0.24 -1.34 -2.17
CA ALA A 23 0.40 -0.36 -1.10
C ALA A 23 -0.77 0.61 -1.04
N ILE A 24 -1.00 1.19 0.14
CA ILE A 24 -1.86 2.35 0.33
C ILE A 24 -0.97 3.53 0.70
N THR A 25 -1.05 4.60 -0.08
CA THR A 25 -0.27 5.83 0.17
C THR A 25 -0.65 6.46 1.51
N GLN A 26 0.35 6.76 2.34
CA GLN A 26 0.18 7.44 3.64
C GLN A 26 0.55 8.93 3.56
N ILE A 27 1.15 9.35 2.43
CA ILE A 27 1.52 10.72 2.10
C ILE A 27 1.18 10.97 0.63
N PRO A 28 1.00 12.25 0.22
CA PRO A 28 0.86 12.57 -1.18
C PRO A 28 2.04 11.99 -1.98
N THR A 29 1.75 11.23 -3.04
CA THR A 29 2.75 10.39 -3.72
C THR A 29 2.70 10.59 -5.23
N ALA A 30 3.86 10.77 -5.85
CA ALA A 30 3.99 10.67 -7.31
C ALA A 30 4.47 9.26 -7.68
N ILE A 31 3.97 8.74 -8.81
CA ILE A 31 4.37 7.42 -9.32
C ILE A 31 4.94 7.54 -10.73
N ASN A 32 5.79 6.57 -11.08
CA ASN A 32 6.23 6.37 -12.46
C ASN A 32 5.22 5.50 -13.24
N GLN A 33 5.58 5.11 -14.47
CA GLN A 33 4.73 4.30 -15.35
C GLN A 33 4.68 2.80 -14.97
N GLY A 34 5.44 2.35 -13.98
CA GLY A 34 5.45 0.98 -13.49
C GLY A 34 4.36 0.71 -12.43
N PHE A 35 3.46 1.66 -12.20
CA PHE A 35 2.36 1.52 -11.25
C PHE A 35 1.02 1.82 -11.90
N ILE A 36 0.01 1.07 -11.47
CA ILE A 36 -1.39 1.44 -11.59
C ILE A 36 -1.80 2.09 -10.26
N ALA A 37 -2.24 3.34 -10.32
CA ALA A 37 -2.82 4.05 -9.18
C ALA A 37 -4.34 4.03 -9.27
N ILE A 38 -4.98 3.65 -8.17
CA ILE A 38 -6.44 3.55 -8.03
C ILE A 38 -6.85 4.54 -6.94
N LYS A 39 -7.53 5.60 -7.36
CA LYS A 39 -8.13 6.58 -6.45
C LYS A 39 -9.44 6.00 -5.94
N CYS A 40 -9.51 5.79 -4.63
CA CYS A 40 -10.68 5.22 -3.97
C CYS A 40 -11.70 6.31 -3.60
N THR A 41 -12.93 5.89 -3.36
CA THR A 41 -14.04 6.74 -2.92
C THR A 41 -14.59 6.19 -1.61
N ASP A 42 -15.52 6.91 -0.97
CA ASP A 42 -16.18 6.43 0.24
C ASP A 42 -17.07 5.21 -0.05
N GLU A 43 -17.64 5.13 -1.26
CA GLU A 43 -18.42 3.97 -1.72
C GLU A 43 -17.55 2.73 -1.90
N VAL A 44 -16.29 2.90 -2.35
CA VAL A 44 -15.35 1.81 -2.58
C VAL A 44 -14.01 2.13 -1.88
N PRO A 45 -13.92 1.83 -0.56
CA PRO A 45 -12.78 2.20 0.27
C PRO A 45 -11.47 1.53 -0.16
N ASN A 46 -10.36 2.17 0.19
CA ASN A 46 -9.02 1.69 -0.17
C ASN A 46 -8.68 0.30 0.38
N TYR A 47 -9.09 -0.03 1.61
CA TYR A 47 -8.88 -1.36 2.19
C TYR A 47 -9.65 -2.45 1.44
N PHE A 48 -10.84 -2.12 0.92
CA PHE A 48 -11.60 -3.05 0.11
C PHE A 48 -10.87 -3.33 -1.21
N ILE A 49 -10.46 -2.28 -1.93
CA ILE A 49 -9.68 -2.42 -3.17
C ILE A 49 -8.36 -3.17 -2.93
N LEU A 50 -7.64 -2.85 -1.86
CA LEU A 50 -6.39 -3.51 -1.52
C LEU A 50 -6.58 -5.02 -1.35
N ASN A 51 -7.62 -5.44 -0.61
CA ASN A 51 -7.91 -6.85 -0.40
C ASN A 51 -8.45 -7.54 -1.66
N TRP A 52 -9.26 -6.85 -2.46
CA TRP A 52 -9.70 -7.35 -3.75
C TRP A 52 -8.51 -7.63 -4.67
N LEU A 53 -7.58 -6.67 -4.80
CA LEU A 53 -6.35 -6.86 -5.59
C LEU A 53 -5.53 -8.03 -5.09
N LYS A 54 -5.38 -8.15 -3.77
CA LYS A 54 -4.62 -9.25 -3.15
C LYS A 54 -5.24 -10.61 -3.48
N ASN A 55 -6.57 -10.72 -3.40
CA ASN A 55 -7.29 -11.96 -3.63
C ASN A 55 -7.40 -12.33 -5.12
N ASN A 56 -7.28 -11.36 -6.03
CA ASN A 56 -7.36 -11.56 -7.48
C ASN A 56 -5.99 -11.49 -8.16
N MET A 57 -4.89 -11.59 -7.40
CA MET A 57 -3.53 -11.39 -7.94
C MET A 57 -3.17 -12.39 -9.04
N GLU A 58 -3.60 -13.65 -8.92
CA GLU A 58 -3.36 -14.66 -9.96
C GLU A 58 -4.05 -14.29 -11.27
N GLU A 59 -5.30 -13.80 -11.23
CA GLU A 59 -6.00 -13.34 -12.42
C GLU A 59 -5.35 -12.08 -13.01
N ILE A 60 -4.91 -11.14 -12.16
CA ILE A 60 -4.18 -9.94 -12.58
C ILE A 60 -2.91 -10.35 -13.35
N ILE A 61 -2.13 -11.28 -12.80
CA ILE A 61 -0.91 -11.79 -13.46
C ILE A 61 -1.25 -12.54 -14.75
N GLY A 62 -2.33 -13.34 -14.76
CA GLY A 62 -2.80 -14.05 -15.96
C GLY A 62 -3.24 -13.14 -17.11
N ARG A 63 -3.59 -11.87 -16.82
CA ARG A 63 -3.93 -10.83 -17.80
C ARG A 63 -2.73 -9.97 -18.21
N ALA A 64 -1.55 -10.22 -17.64
CA ALA A 64 -0.32 -9.54 -18.02
C ALA A 64 0.20 -10.07 -19.37
N ASN A 65 0.80 -9.18 -20.15
CA ASN A 65 1.42 -9.51 -21.43
C ASN A 65 2.93 -9.68 -21.27
N GLY A 66 3.54 -10.41 -22.21
CA GLY A 66 5.00 -10.61 -22.29
C GLY A 66 5.45 -11.92 -21.66
N THR A 67 6.50 -12.54 -22.21
CA THR A 67 7.05 -13.82 -21.72
C THR A 67 8.29 -13.65 -20.85
N THR A 68 9.11 -12.62 -21.14
CA THR A 68 10.35 -12.32 -20.38
C THR A 68 10.15 -11.20 -19.35
N PHE A 69 9.32 -10.20 -19.68
CA PHE A 69 8.95 -9.11 -18.78
C PHE A 69 7.44 -8.98 -18.76
N LEU A 70 6.82 -9.49 -17.70
CA LEU A 70 5.38 -9.37 -17.52
C LEU A 70 5.01 -7.92 -17.21
N GLU A 71 4.04 -7.41 -17.96
CA GLU A 71 3.40 -6.12 -17.71
C GLU A 71 1.89 -6.22 -17.82
N ILE A 72 1.17 -5.69 -16.82
CA ILE A 72 -0.26 -5.47 -16.93
C ILE A 72 -0.56 -4.02 -17.34
N SER A 73 -1.14 -3.84 -18.51
CA SER A 73 -1.56 -2.53 -19.00
C SER A 73 -2.84 -2.07 -18.30
N LYS A 74 -3.07 -0.75 -18.26
CA LYS A 74 -4.33 -0.19 -17.74
C LYS A 74 -5.55 -0.67 -18.53
N SER A 75 -5.41 -0.94 -19.82
CA SER A 75 -6.49 -1.45 -20.67
C SER A 75 -6.84 -2.91 -20.35
N ASN A 76 -5.87 -3.72 -19.92
CA ASN A 76 -6.13 -5.11 -19.50
C ASN A 76 -6.67 -5.17 -18.06
N PHE A 77 -6.23 -4.24 -17.20
CA PHE A 77 -6.65 -4.18 -15.80
C PHE A 77 -8.07 -3.61 -15.61
N ARG A 78 -8.41 -2.48 -16.26
CA ARG A 78 -9.69 -1.78 -16.05
C ARG A 78 -10.95 -2.61 -16.27
N PRO A 79 -11.03 -3.54 -17.24
CA PRO A 79 -12.23 -4.33 -17.48
C PRO A 79 -12.45 -5.46 -16.46
N MET A 80 -11.55 -5.67 -15.50
CA MET A 80 -11.72 -6.72 -14.50
C MET A 80 -12.98 -6.45 -13.65
N PRO A 81 -13.91 -7.42 -13.55
CA PRO A 81 -15.13 -7.22 -12.80
C PRO A 81 -14.83 -7.19 -11.30
N ILE A 82 -15.45 -6.24 -10.59
CA ILE A 82 -15.41 -6.15 -9.13
C ILE A 82 -16.83 -6.25 -8.61
N PHE A 83 -17.05 -7.16 -7.66
CA PHE A 83 -18.31 -7.24 -6.94
C PHE A 83 -18.29 -6.23 -5.80
N ILE A 84 -19.20 -5.26 -5.84
CA ILE A 84 -19.36 -4.28 -4.77
C ILE A 84 -20.53 -4.74 -3.88
N PRO A 85 -20.30 -5.05 -2.59
CA PRO A 85 -21.35 -5.46 -1.67
C PRO A 85 -22.32 -4.30 -1.38
N SER A 86 -23.44 -4.59 -0.71
CA SER A 86 -24.37 -3.53 -0.30
C SER A 86 -23.68 -2.53 0.65
N PRO A 87 -24.16 -1.27 0.73
CA PRO A 87 -23.59 -0.26 1.61
C PRO A 87 -23.49 -0.70 3.08
N GLU A 88 -24.46 -1.46 3.58
CA GLU A 88 -24.44 -2.00 4.95
C GLU A 88 -23.30 -2.98 5.16
N LYS A 89 -23.09 -3.88 4.20
CA LYS A 89 -21.99 -4.86 4.24
C LYS A 89 -20.63 -4.23 4.03
N MET A 90 -20.53 -3.20 3.18
CA MET A 90 -19.30 -2.41 3.04
C MET A 90 -18.96 -1.71 4.37
N LYS A 91 -19.96 -1.11 5.04
CA LYS A 91 -19.77 -0.46 6.34
C LYS A 91 -19.33 -1.45 7.42
N GLU A 92 -19.95 -2.63 7.48
CA GLU A 92 -19.55 -3.72 8.39
C GLU A 92 -18.08 -4.11 8.15
N PHE A 93 -17.71 -4.33 6.89
CA PHE A 93 -16.33 -4.64 6.50
C PHE A 93 -15.34 -3.54 6.94
N VAL A 94 -15.62 -2.27 6.66
CA VAL A 94 -14.75 -1.14 7.03
C VAL A 94 -14.56 -1.08 8.54
N ASN A 95 -15.65 -1.16 9.31
CA ASN A 95 -15.61 -1.09 10.77
C ASN A 95 -14.74 -2.20 11.38
N THR A 96 -14.70 -3.38 10.76
CA THR A 96 -13.86 -4.49 11.21
C THR A 96 -12.40 -4.32 10.78
N ILE A 97 -12.15 -3.93 9.53
CA ILE A 97 -10.81 -4.00 8.95
C ILE A 97 -9.95 -2.75 9.24
N GLU A 98 -10.58 -1.58 9.32
CA GLU A 98 -9.87 -0.32 9.47
C GLU A 98 -9.03 -0.25 10.75
N PRO A 99 -9.54 -0.61 11.94
CA PRO A 99 -8.74 -0.62 13.17
C PRO A 99 -7.50 -1.52 13.07
N LEU A 100 -7.60 -2.64 12.34
CA LEU A 100 -6.48 -3.57 12.14
C LEU A 100 -5.39 -2.93 11.29
N TYR A 101 -5.75 -2.27 10.18
CA TYR A 101 -4.79 -1.56 9.34
C TYR A 101 -4.19 -0.34 10.06
N GLN A 102 -4.98 0.41 10.82
CA GLN A 102 -4.49 1.53 11.62
C GLN A 102 -3.44 1.05 12.63
N LYS A 103 -3.68 -0.09 13.31
CA LYS A 103 -2.70 -0.70 14.22
C LYS A 103 -1.43 -1.13 13.50
N ILE A 104 -1.54 -1.74 12.31
CA ILE A 104 -0.37 -2.07 11.48
C ILE A 104 0.46 -0.83 11.17
N VAL A 105 -0.19 0.26 10.72
CA VAL A 105 0.50 1.51 10.39
C VAL A 105 1.16 2.13 11.62
N ALA A 106 0.47 2.14 12.77
CA ALA A 106 1.02 2.65 14.02
C ALA A 106 2.27 1.87 14.45
N ASN A 107 2.20 0.54 14.47
CA ASN A 107 3.31 -0.32 14.83
C ASN A 107 4.51 -0.15 13.88
N LEU A 108 4.27 0.01 12.57
CA LEU A 108 5.34 0.27 11.61
C LEU A 108 6.03 1.62 11.83
N LYS A 109 5.26 2.66 12.20
CA LYS A 109 5.83 3.97 12.55
C LYS A 109 6.66 3.89 13.83
N GLU A 110 6.12 3.28 14.87
CA GLU A 110 6.80 3.09 16.15
C GLU A 110 8.10 2.31 15.97
N SER A 111 8.05 1.17 15.26
CA SER A 111 9.23 0.35 14.99
C SER A 111 10.34 1.15 14.28
N ARG A 112 10.00 1.97 13.28
CA ARG A 112 10.96 2.85 12.60
C ARG A 112 11.54 3.91 13.53
N THR A 113 10.72 4.55 14.35
CA THR A 113 11.15 5.53 15.34
C THR A 113 12.12 4.92 16.34
N LEU A 114 11.79 3.75 16.89
CA LEU A 114 12.64 3.03 17.85
C LEU A 114 13.96 2.61 17.22
N ALA A 115 13.95 2.10 15.98
CA ALA A 115 15.17 1.76 15.26
C ALA A 115 16.06 2.99 15.03
N SER A 116 15.49 4.11 14.57
CA SER A 116 16.22 5.36 14.37
C SER A 116 16.79 5.91 15.68
N LEU A 117 16.04 5.81 16.78
CA LEU A 117 16.47 6.26 18.09
C LEU A 117 17.63 5.39 18.59
N ARG A 118 17.52 4.07 18.50
CA ARG A 118 18.60 3.12 18.80
C ARG A 118 19.87 3.48 18.03
N ASP A 119 19.76 3.64 16.71
CA ASP A 119 20.92 3.91 15.84
C ASP A 119 21.56 5.28 16.14
N SER A 120 20.78 6.24 16.63
CA SER A 120 21.26 7.55 17.05
C SER A 120 21.91 7.54 18.44
N LEU A 121 21.42 6.70 19.36
CA LEU A 121 21.90 6.64 20.74
C LEU A 121 23.10 5.71 20.92
N LEU A 122 23.15 4.57 20.20
CA LEU A 122 24.24 3.60 20.32
C LEU A 122 25.63 4.23 20.15
N PRO A 123 25.90 5.07 19.14
CA PRO A 123 27.20 5.70 19.00
C PRO A 123 27.53 6.66 20.16
N LYS A 124 26.52 7.37 20.69
CA LYS A 124 26.71 8.31 21.81
C LYS A 124 26.99 7.59 23.13
N LEU A 125 26.32 6.46 23.35
CA LEU A 125 26.57 5.57 24.48
C LEU A 125 27.99 4.99 24.41
N MET A 126 28.43 4.52 23.25
CA MET A 126 29.77 3.97 23.05
C MET A 126 30.88 5.03 23.24
N ARG A 127 30.60 6.30 22.96
CA ARG A 127 31.52 7.42 23.22
C ARG A 127 31.42 7.98 24.65
N GLY A 128 30.49 7.49 25.47
CA GLY A 128 30.26 7.99 26.83
C GLY A 128 29.61 9.38 26.91
N GLU A 129 29.07 9.89 25.80
CA GLU A 129 28.35 11.17 25.71
C GLU A 129 26.97 11.11 26.38
N VAL A 130 26.41 9.90 26.46
CA VAL A 130 25.17 9.59 27.16
C VAL A 130 25.46 8.43 28.11
N ARG A 131 24.89 8.47 29.31
CA ARG A 131 25.03 7.40 30.31
C ARG A 131 23.66 6.83 30.65
N VAL A 132 23.62 5.53 30.90
CA VAL A 132 22.43 4.85 31.43
C VAL A 132 22.60 4.82 32.94
N GLU A 133 21.70 5.47 33.66
CA GLU A 133 21.60 5.29 35.10
C GLU A 133 20.80 3.99 35.35
N GLY A 134 21.42 3.07 36.09
CA GLY A 134 20.82 1.81 36.50
C GLY A 134 20.35 1.85 37.95
#